data_AF-A0A0B4D5F9-F1
#
_entry.id   AF-A0A0B4D5F9-F1
#
_cell.length_a   1.000
_cell.length_b   1.000
_cell.length_c   1.000
_cell.angle_alpha   90.00
_cell.angle_beta   90.00
_cell.angle_gamma   90.00
#
_symmetry.space_group_name_H-M   'P 1'
#
loop_
_entity.id
_entity.type
_entity.pdbx_description
1 polymer ?
#
loop_
_entity_poly.entity_id
_entity_poly.type
_entity_poly.pdbx_seq_one_letter_code
_entity_poly.pdbx_strand_id
1 'polypeptide(L)'
;MTPLDMVVTPQGVRFGGRVFPCTIGRGGVSQKKREGDGATPWGTHRIVGMLYRPDRMAAPADWAVPIRPGDLWSDDVGDEDYNHMVRAPYGGSHEVLRRADPLYDLVILTDWNWPYAVPGRGSAIFIHRWRRPGYPTEGCIGLRPDHLKWIARRIRFETRLIVAG
;
A
#
# COMPACT_ATOMS: atom_id res chain seq x y z
N MET A 1 7.03 1.62 20.36
CA MET A 1 7.42 1.08 19.04
C MET A 1 8.22 -0.19 19.26
N THR A 2 7.92 -1.28 18.56
CA THR A 2 8.62 -2.57 18.67
C THR A 2 9.43 -2.85 17.38
N PRO A 3 10.29 -3.88 17.35
CA PRO A 3 10.92 -4.35 16.10
C PRO A 3 9.93 -4.86 15.05
N LEU A 4 8.67 -5.14 15.45
CA LEU A 4 7.59 -5.58 14.57
C LEU A 4 6.82 -4.41 13.93
N ASP A 5 7.10 -3.17 14.33
CA ASP A 5 6.57 -1.99 13.66
C ASP A 5 7.45 -1.64 12.46
N MET A 6 6.81 -1.39 11.31
CA MET A 6 7.42 -0.75 10.15
C MET A 6 7.36 0.76 10.35
N VAL A 7 8.49 1.40 10.62
CA VAL A 7 8.52 2.85 10.92
C VAL A 7 9.14 3.60 9.75
N VAL A 8 8.36 4.48 9.11
CA VAL A 8 8.87 5.39 8.06
C VAL A 8 9.70 6.48 8.73
N THR A 9 10.93 6.67 8.23
CA THR A 9 11.87 7.72 8.64
C THR A 9 12.46 8.39 7.40
N PRO A 10 13.18 9.52 7.54
CA PRO A 10 13.87 10.15 6.41
C PRO A 10 14.88 9.23 5.68
N GLN A 11 15.39 8.20 6.35
CA GLN A 11 16.34 7.23 5.78
C GLN A 11 15.65 6.04 5.10
N GLY A 12 14.35 5.83 5.33
CA GLY A 12 13.58 4.72 4.79
C GLY A 12 12.62 4.09 5.80
N VAL A 13 12.16 2.87 5.52
CA VAL A 13 11.35 2.07 6.45
C VAL A 13 12.26 1.25 7.35
N ARG A 14 12.19 1.46 8.66
CA ARG A 14 12.82 0.59 9.66
C ARG A 14 11.90 -0.57 10.00
N PHE A 15 12.37 -1.81 9.86
CA PHE A 15 11.63 -3.02 10.22
C PHE A 15 12.56 -4.20 10.50
N GLY A 16 12.29 -4.99 11.55
CA GLY A 16 13.08 -6.20 11.85
C GLY A 16 14.58 -5.94 12.05
N GLY A 17 14.94 -4.80 12.64
CA GLY A 17 16.34 -4.40 12.87
C GLY A 17 17.09 -3.91 11.62
N ARG A 18 16.40 -3.69 10.49
CA ARG A 18 16.97 -3.19 9.24
C ARG A 18 16.30 -1.88 8.82
N VAL A 19 16.99 -1.11 7.97
CA VAL A 19 16.43 0.08 7.31
C VAL A 19 16.40 -0.18 5.80
N PHE A 20 15.25 0.05 5.19
CA PHE A 20 15.01 -0.15 3.76
C PHE A 20 14.71 1.19 3.11
N PRO A 21 15.51 1.66 2.15
CA PRO A 21 15.17 2.86 1.38
C PRO A 21 13.77 2.74 0.79
N CYS A 22 12.98 3.80 0.95
CA CYS A 22 11.61 3.88 0.42
C CYS A 22 11.35 5.22 -0.24
N THR A 23 10.28 5.29 -1.01
CA THR A 23 9.68 6.54 -1.47
C THR A 23 8.31 6.70 -0.84
N ILE A 24 7.91 7.94 -0.63
CA ILE A 24 6.59 8.31 -0.12
C ILE A 24 5.87 9.15 -1.17
N GLY A 25 4.67 9.59 -0.84
CA GLY A 25 3.88 10.49 -1.67
C GLY A 25 4.65 11.76 -2.04
N ARG A 26 4.44 12.25 -3.27
CA ARG A 26 5.00 13.53 -3.75
C ARG A 26 4.62 14.73 -2.86
N GLY A 27 3.51 14.64 -2.15
CA GLY A 27 3.02 15.63 -1.19
C GLY A 27 3.64 15.51 0.20
N GLY A 28 4.62 14.62 0.40
CA GLY A 28 5.24 14.39 1.70
C GLY A 28 4.32 13.64 2.66
N VAL A 29 4.55 13.80 3.96
CA VAL A 29 3.72 13.23 5.04
C VAL A 29 2.70 14.27 5.49
N SER A 30 1.42 13.88 5.62
CA SER A 30 0.35 14.80 6.02
C SER A 30 -0.58 14.22 7.07
N GLN A 31 -0.88 15.02 8.10
CA GLN A 31 -1.95 14.74 9.07
C GLN A 31 -3.36 15.02 8.50
N LYS A 32 -3.43 15.79 7.41
CA LYS A 32 -4.68 16.23 6.76
C LYS A 32 -4.77 15.63 5.35
N LYS A 33 -4.49 14.33 5.23
CA LYS A 33 -4.58 13.59 3.98
C LYS A 33 -5.97 13.72 3.35
N ARG A 34 -6.01 13.96 2.04
CA ARG A 34 -7.21 14.07 1.20
C ARG A 34 -7.01 13.36 -0.14
N GLU A 35 -8.09 13.07 -0.85
CA GLU A 35 -7.99 12.49 -2.20
C GLU A 35 -7.20 13.41 -3.14
N GLY A 36 -6.31 12.83 -3.96
CA GLY A 36 -5.51 13.57 -4.96
C GLY A 36 -4.36 14.45 -4.44
N ASP A 37 -4.20 14.64 -3.12
CA ASP A 37 -3.15 15.50 -2.56
C ASP A 37 -1.71 14.96 -2.75
N GLY A 38 -1.58 13.70 -3.15
CA GLY A 38 -0.31 13.02 -3.34
C GLY A 38 0.48 12.77 -2.06
N ALA A 39 -0.09 12.97 -0.87
CA ALA A 39 0.58 12.85 0.41
C ALA A 39 0.46 11.43 1.00
N THR A 40 1.44 11.00 1.79
CA THR A 40 1.36 9.80 2.62
C THR A 40 0.71 10.15 3.96
N PRO A 41 -0.33 9.43 4.42
CA PRO A 41 -1.02 9.77 5.65
C PRO A 41 -0.13 9.53 6.89
N TRP A 42 0.01 10.57 7.69
CA TRP A 42 0.62 10.50 9.02
C TRP A 42 -0.23 9.62 9.94
N GLY A 43 0.41 8.83 10.80
CA GLY A 43 -0.26 8.06 11.83
C GLY A 43 0.26 6.64 11.97
N THR A 44 -0.49 5.83 12.71
CA THR A 44 -0.25 4.39 12.86
C THR A 44 -1.36 3.63 12.16
N HIS A 45 -0.99 2.85 11.15
CA HIS A 45 -1.89 2.09 10.31
C HIS A 45 -1.61 0.60 10.50
N ARG A 46 -2.66 -0.22 10.59
CA ARG A 46 -2.52 -1.69 10.59
C ARG A 46 -2.26 -2.20 9.19
N ILE A 47 -1.62 -3.36 9.11
CA ILE A 47 -1.59 -4.14 7.87
C ILE A 47 -2.80 -5.07 7.86
N VAL A 48 -3.70 -4.86 6.90
CA VAL A 48 -5.00 -5.55 6.85
C VAL A 48 -5.12 -6.57 5.72
N GLY A 49 -4.14 -6.62 4.82
CA GLY A 49 -4.13 -7.60 3.76
C GLY A 49 -2.87 -7.55 2.92
N MET A 50 -2.72 -8.55 2.07
CA MET A 50 -1.60 -8.69 1.15
C MET A 50 -2.09 -9.37 -0.11
N LEU A 51 -1.87 -8.72 -1.23
CA LEU A 51 -2.23 -9.21 -2.55
C LEU A 51 -0.97 -9.52 -3.34
N TYR A 52 -0.98 -10.57 -4.16
CA TYR A 52 0.18 -10.93 -4.98
C TYR A 52 -0.23 -11.46 -6.36
N ARG A 53 0.69 -11.39 -7.33
CA ARG A 53 0.51 -11.94 -8.68
C ARG A 53 1.02 -13.38 -8.77
N PRO A 54 0.14 -14.41 -8.74
CA PRO A 54 0.57 -15.81 -8.79
C PRO A 54 1.28 -16.19 -10.09
N ASP A 55 1.04 -15.46 -11.19
CA ASP A 55 1.72 -15.64 -12.46
C ASP A 55 3.14 -15.04 -12.51
N ARG A 56 3.54 -14.26 -11.50
CA ARG A 56 4.85 -13.58 -11.44
C ARG A 56 5.67 -13.96 -10.22
N MET A 57 5.04 -14.40 -9.15
CA MET A 57 5.71 -14.80 -7.92
C MET A 57 4.91 -15.82 -7.13
N ALA A 58 5.63 -16.67 -6.38
CA ALA A 58 5.03 -17.49 -5.34
C ALA A 58 4.45 -16.61 -4.22
N ALA A 59 3.42 -17.12 -3.55
CA ALA A 59 2.82 -16.47 -2.39
C ALA A 59 3.90 -16.15 -1.35
N PRO A 60 4.06 -14.87 -0.94
CA PRO A 60 5.06 -14.48 0.04
C PRO A 60 4.68 -14.87 1.48
N ALA A 61 3.39 -15.09 1.73
CA ALA A 61 2.84 -15.61 2.97
C ALA A 61 1.64 -16.50 2.65
N ASP A 62 1.32 -17.42 3.55
CA ASP A 62 0.17 -18.33 3.47
C ASP A 62 -1.18 -17.59 3.44
N TRP A 63 -1.26 -16.44 4.10
CA TRP A 63 -2.44 -15.56 4.12
C TRP A 63 -2.50 -14.56 2.96
N ALA A 64 -1.52 -14.54 2.05
CA ALA A 64 -1.53 -13.64 0.90
C ALA A 64 -2.58 -14.09 -0.13
N VAL A 65 -3.36 -13.14 -0.67
CA VAL A 65 -4.48 -13.40 -1.59
C VAL A 65 -4.05 -13.14 -3.04
N PRO A 66 -4.37 -14.03 -4.01
CA PRO A 66 -3.97 -13.85 -5.40
C PRO A 66 -4.77 -12.73 -6.09
N ILE A 67 -4.07 -11.85 -6.80
CA ILE A 67 -4.64 -10.86 -7.73
C ILE A 67 -5.04 -11.58 -9.02
N ARG A 68 -6.34 -11.67 -9.26
CA ARG A 68 -6.96 -12.30 -10.42
C ARG A 68 -7.21 -11.28 -11.55
N PRO A 69 -7.37 -11.74 -12.80
CA PRO A 69 -7.80 -10.87 -13.89
C PRO A 69 -9.12 -10.16 -13.56
N GLY A 70 -9.15 -8.84 -13.78
CA GLY A 70 -10.30 -8.00 -13.46
C GLY A 70 -10.45 -7.61 -11.99
N ASP A 71 -9.48 -7.93 -11.12
CA ASP A 71 -9.43 -7.33 -9.77
C ASP A 71 -9.05 -5.85 -9.87
N LEU A 72 -9.84 -5.01 -9.21
CA LEU A 72 -9.71 -3.56 -9.18
C LEU A 72 -9.79 -3.06 -7.72
N TRP A 73 -9.41 -1.81 -7.49
CA TRP A 73 -9.64 -1.12 -6.22
C TRP A 73 -10.28 0.23 -6.50
N SER A 74 -11.49 0.46 -5.98
CA SER A 74 -12.21 1.70 -6.21
C SER A 74 -11.52 2.88 -5.52
N ASP A 75 -11.28 3.94 -6.30
CA ASP A 75 -10.88 5.25 -5.82
C ASP A 75 -11.96 6.31 -6.08
N ASP A 76 -13.16 5.86 -6.48
CA ASP A 76 -14.30 6.72 -6.80
C ASP A 76 -14.99 7.22 -5.53
N VAL A 77 -14.82 8.51 -5.26
CA VAL A 77 -15.37 9.19 -4.07
C VAL A 77 -16.91 9.18 -4.05
N GLY A 78 -17.56 9.04 -5.21
CA GLY A 78 -19.01 9.01 -5.33
C GLY A 78 -19.64 7.63 -5.20
N ASP A 79 -18.82 6.57 -5.18
CA ASP A 79 -19.29 5.19 -5.22
C ASP A 79 -19.40 4.59 -3.80
N GLU A 80 -20.34 3.65 -3.62
CA GLU A 80 -20.54 2.98 -2.33
C GLU A 80 -19.36 2.10 -1.93
N ASP A 81 -18.62 1.57 -2.92
CA ASP A 81 -17.42 0.77 -2.73
C ASP A 81 -16.15 1.63 -2.66
N TYR A 82 -16.25 2.95 -2.42
CA TYR A 82 -15.08 3.82 -2.29
C TYR A 82 -14.02 3.22 -1.36
N ASN A 83 -12.77 3.15 -1.84
CA ASN A 83 -11.63 2.55 -1.15
C ASN A 83 -11.80 1.05 -0.81
N HIS A 84 -12.54 0.30 -1.63
CA HIS A 84 -12.68 -1.16 -1.52
C HIS A 84 -12.21 -1.89 -2.78
N MET A 85 -11.93 -3.18 -2.61
CA MET A 85 -11.64 -4.07 -3.72
C MET A 85 -12.93 -4.40 -4.48
N VAL A 86 -12.93 -4.14 -5.79
CA VAL A 86 -14.07 -4.39 -6.70
C VAL A 86 -13.61 -5.25 -7.89
N ARG A 87 -14.53 -5.60 -8.79
CA ARG A 87 -14.19 -6.38 -10.00
C ARG A 87 -14.75 -5.78 -11.27
N ALA A 88 -14.02 -5.97 -12.38
CA ALA A 88 -14.51 -5.67 -13.71
C ALA A 88 -15.69 -6.59 -14.12
N PRO A 89 -16.68 -6.08 -14.88
CA PRO A 89 -16.82 -4.68 -15.29
C PRO A 89 -17.21 -3.78 -14.11
N TYR A 90 -16.56 -2.63 -13.97
CA TYR A 90 -16.81 -1.63 -12.94
C TYR A 90 -16.83 -0.25 -13.59
N GLY A 91 -17.87 0.54 -13.32
CA GLY A 91 -18.11 1.82 -13.98
C GLY A 91 -17.42 3.01 -13.30
N GLY A 92 -17.14 2.92 -12.00
CA GLY A 92 -16.46 3.96 -11.23
C GLY A 92 -14.96 4.05 -11.53
N SER A 93 -14.35 5.15 -11.08
CA SER A 93 -12.89 5.29 -11.09
C SER A 93 -12.22 4.21 -10.23
N HIS A 94 -11.07 3.70 -10.68
CA HIS A 94 -10.39 2.61 -9.99
C HIS A 94 -8.90 2.45 -10.34
N GLU A 95 -8.16 1.86 -9.40
CA GLU A 95 -6.86 1.26 -9.63
C GLU A 95 -7.01 -0.15 -10.22
N VAL A 96 -6.32 -0.43 -11.32
CA VAL A 96 -6.20 -1.80 -11.86
C VAL A 96 -5.16 -2.55 -11.03
N LEU A 97 -5.58 -3.57 -10.27
CA LEU A 97 -4.65 -4.35 -9.44
C LEU A 97 -3.76 -5.27 -10.29
N ARG A 98 -4.30 -5.83 -11.37
CA ARG A 98 -3.54 -6.69 -12.30
C ARG A 98 -2.87 -5.89 -13.43
N ARG A 99 -1.86 -5.09 -13.08
CA ARG A 99 -1.14 -4.22 -14.03
C ARG A 99 -0.27 -4.98 -15.04
N ALA A 100 -0.05 -4.37 -16.20
CA ALA A 100 0.93 -4.83 -17.18
C ALA A 100 2.36 -4.61 -16.69
N ASP A 101 2.61 -3.46 -16.05
CA ASP A 101 3.86 -3.21 -15.33
C ASP A 101 3.92 -4.03 -14.01
N PRO A 102 5.08 -4.12 -13.34
CA PRO A 102 5.21 -4.93 -12.13
C PRO A 102 4.79 -4.21 -10.84
N LEU A 103 4.23 -3.00 -10.92
CA LEU A 103 4.04 -2.11 -9.76
C LEU A 103 3.24 -2.78 -8.64
N TYR A 104 2.24 -3.59 -9.02
CA TYR A 104 1.37 -4.35 -8.13
C TYR A 104 1.57 -5.87 -8.25
N ASP A 105 2.81 -6.32 -8.49
CA ASP A 105 3.14 -7.75 -8.35
C ASP A 105 2.94 -8.22 -6.90
N LEU A 106 3.14 -7.31 -5.94
CA LEU A 106 2.90 -7.48 -4.52
C LEU A 106 2.40 -6.15 -3.95
N VAL A 107 1.24 -6.20 -3.29
CA VAL A 107 0.58 -5.04 -2.66
C VAL A 107 0.30 -5.40 -1.21
N ILE A 108 0.71 -4.57 -0.26
CA ILE A 108 0.37 -4.71 1.15
C ILE A 108 -0.63 -3.61 1.50
N LEU A 109 -1.78 -4.00 2.03
CA LEU A 109 -2.90 -3.11 2.32
C LEU A 109 -2.77 -2.52 3.72
N THR A 110 -3.00 -1.22 3.84
CA THR A 110 -3.10 -0.51 5.13
C THR A 110 -4.57 -0.28 5.50
N ASP A 111 -4.87 -0.06 6.78
CA ASP A 111 -6.22 0.34 7.23
C ASP A 111 -6.51 1.85 7.04
N TRP A 112 -5.72 2.56 6.23
CA TRP A 112 -6.02 3.95 5.95
C TRP A 112 -7.36 4.08 5.22
N ASN A 113 -8.30 4.78 5.85
CA ASN A 113 -9.64 5.03 5.34
C ASN A 113 -10.41 3.73 4.98
N TRP A 114 -10.17 2.66 5.72
CA TRP A 114 -10.78 1.33 5.52
C TRP A 114 -11.03 0.66 6.89
N PRO A 115 -12.09 -0.16 7.09
CA PRO A 115 -13.12 -0.56 6.12
C PRO A 115 -14.28 0.43 5.98
N TYR A 116 -14.42 1.37 6.91
CA TYR A 116 -15.46 2.39 6.84
C TYR A 116 -14.89 3.64 6.14
N ALA A 117 -14.87 3.58 4.81
CA ALA A 117 -14.30 4.63 3.99
C ALA A 117 -15.14 5.90 4.07
N VAL A 118 -14.49 7.02 4.37
CA VAL A 118 -15.11 8.34 4.31
C VAL A 118 -14.68 8.99 2.99
N PRO A 119 -15.64 9.33 2.11
CA PRO A 119 -15.38 9.98 0.83
C PRO A 119 -14.37 11.12 0.92
N GLY A 120 -13.38 11.12 0.04
CA GLY A 120 -12.41 12.20 -0.11
C GLY A 120 -11.25 12.23 0.92
N ARG A 121 -11.19 11.26 1.85
CA ARG A 121 -10.04 11.14 2.79
C ARG A 121 -8.82 10.43 2.21
N GLY A 122 -8.86 10.11 0.92
CA GLY A 122 -7.82 9.36 0.21
C GLY A 122 -8.11 7.87 0.23
N SER A 123 -7.72 7.21 -0.85
CA SER A 123 -7.90 5.79 -1.10
C SER A 123 -6.58 5.13 -1.50
N ALA A 124 -6.59 3.79 -1.62
CA ALA A 124 -5.51 2.99 -2.19
C ALA A 124 -4.12 3.27 -1.58
N ILE A 125 -4.04 3.56 -0.26
CA ILE A 125 -2.75 3.75 0.43
C ILE A 125 -2.13 2.40 0.72
N PHE A 126 -1.27 1.96 -0.19
CA PHE A 126 -0.60 0.67 -0.13
C PHE A 126 0.90 0.78 0.14
N ILE A 127 1.52 -0.36 0.39
CA ILE A 127 2.95 -0.56 0.25
C ILE A 127 3.18 -1.46 -0.96
N HIS A 128 3.94 -0.98 -1.94
CA HIS A 128 4.22 -1.70 -3.18
C HIS A 128 5.64 -1.40 -3.66
N ARG A 129 6.05 -1.97 -4.81
CA ARG A 129 7.38 -1.68 -5.34
C ARG A 129 7.43 -0.25 -5.90
N TRP A 130 8.53 0.46 -5.74
CA TRP A 130 8.71 1.72 -6.47
C TRP A 130 8.86 1.45 -7.98
N ARG A 131 8.65 2.50 -8.80
CA ARG A 131 8.97 2.47 -10.24
C ARG A 131 10.48 2.47 -10.46
N ARG A 132 11.18 3.35 -9.74
CA ARG A 132 12.65 3.46 -9.69
C ARG A 132 13.06 4.14 -8.37
N PRO A 133 14.31 4.01 -7.92
CA PRO A 133 14.78 4.67 -6.70
C PRO A 133 14.49 6.17 -6.73
N GLY A 134 13.98 6.72 -5.63
CA GLY A 134 13.70 8.16 -5.47
C GLY A 134 12.46 8.68 -6.21
N TYR A 135 11.76 7.88 -7.02
CA TYR A 135 10.54 8.33 -7.69
C TYR A 135 9.34 8.32 -6.72
N PRO A 136 8.70 9.47 -6.46
CA PRO A 136 7.63 9.58 -5.47
C PRO A 136 6.38 8.84 -5.92
N THR A 137 5.53 8.48 -4.94
CA THR A 137 4.21 7.88 -5.17
C THR A 137 3.12 8.96 -5.15
N GLU A 138 1.86 8.54 -5.22
CA GLU A 138 0.70 9.41 -5.00
C GLU A 138 0.14 9.32 -3.57
N GLY A 139 0.90 8.71 -2.66
CA GLY A 139 0.55 8.57 -1.24
C GLY A 139 0.96 7.23 -0.63
N CYS A 140 1.15 6.21 -1.48
CA CYS A 140 1.69 4.90 -1.10
C CYS A 140 3.13 4.97 -0.58
N ILE A 141 3.62 3.85 -0.05
CA ILE A 141 5.04 3.64 0.23
C ILE A 141 5.64 2.74 -0.86
N GLY A 142 6.64 3.26 -1.57
CA GLY A 142 7.37 2.54 -2.60
C GLY A 142 8.67 1.95 -2.08
N LEU A 143 8.93 0.66 -2.32
CA LEU A 143 10.14 -0.04 -1.90
C LEU A 143 10.86 -0.72 -3.08
N ARG A 144 12.14 -1.03 -2.91
CA ARG A 144 12.82 -1.94 -3.84
C ARG A 144 12.14 -3.33 -3.83
N PRO A 145 11.99 -4.04 -4.97
CA PRO A 145 11.18 -5.26 -5.03
C PRO A 145 11.61 -6.39 -4.08
N ASP A 146 12.91 -6.59 -3.90
CA ASP A 146 13.44 -7.61 -2.99
C ASP A 146 13.32 -7.19 -1.51
N HIS A 147 13.42 -5.89 -1.19
CA HIS A 147 13.11 -5.36 0.15
C HIS A 147 11.65 -5.60 0.48
N LEU A 148 10.74 -5.26 -0.44
CA LEU A 148 9.30 -5.49 -0.30
C LEU A 148 9.01 -6.98 -0.06
N LYS A 149 9.61 -7.87 -0.85
CA LYS A 149 9.48 -9.32 -0.67
C LYS A 149 10.03 -9.79 0.69
N TRP A 150 11.16 -9.23 1.14
CA TRP A 150 11.74 -9.58 2.45
C TRP A 150 10.84 -9.17 3.61
N ILE A 151 10.26 -7.95 3.52
CA ILE A 151 9.32 -7.39 4.49
C ILE A 151 8.05 -8.22 4.52
N ALA A 152 7.43 -8.47 3.36
CA ALA A 152 6.18 -9.22 3.23
C ALA A 152 6.21 -10.57 3.94
N ARG A 153 7.32 -11.32 3.79
CA ARG A 153 7.52 -12.64 4.44
C ARG A 153 7.62 -12.59 5.97
N ARG A 154 7.68 -11.40 6.57
CA ARG A 154 7.91 -11.18 8.01
C ARG A 154 6.81 -10.37 8.69
N ILE A 155 5.80 -9.94 7.94
CA ILE A 155 4.61 -9.30 8.49
C ILE A 155 3.89 -10.30 9.39
N ARG A 156 3.50 -9.85 10.58
CA ARG A 156 2.65 -10.57 11.53
C ARG A 156 1.37 -9.76 11.77
N PHE A 157 0.37 -10.35 12.42
CA PHE A 157 -0.90 -9.68 12.70
C PHE A 157 -0.74 -8.38 13.52
N GLU A 158 0.32 -8.28 14.33
CA GLU A 158 0.64 -7.09 15.14
C GLU A 158 1.48 -6.07 14.39
N THR A 159 1.94 -6.37 13.17
CA THR A 159 2.76 -5.45 12.39
C THR A 159 1.92 -4.24 12.00
N ARG A 160 2.45 -3.06 12.33
CA ARG A 160 1.86 -1.76 11.98
C ARG A 160 2.82 -0.98 11.10
N LEU A 161 2.25 -0.17 10.24
CA LEU A 161 2.95 0.90 9.56
C LEU A 161 2.83 2.18 10.39
N ILE A 162 3.95 2.73 10.82
CA ILE A 162 4.01 4.00 11.55
C ILE A 162 4.65 5.02 10.63
N VAL A 163 3.88 6.03 10.25
CA VAL A 163 4.34 7.19 9.48
C VAL A 163 4.42 8.37 10.43
N ALA A 164 5.63 8.71 10.85
CA ALA A 164 5.90 9.92 11.63
C ALA A 164 6.31 11.07 10.70
N GLY A 165 6.09 12.30 11.17
CA GLY A 165 6.59 13.52 10.53
C GLY A 165 7.99 13.85 11.00
#